data_AF-A0A3M7MDB4-F1
#
_entry.id   AF-A0A3M7MDB4-F1
#
_cell.length_a   1.000
_cell.length_b   1.000
_cell.length_c   1.000
_cell.angle_alpha   90.00
_cell.angle_beta   90.00
_cell.angle_gamma   90.00
#
_symmetry.space_group_name_H-M   'P 1'
#
loop_
_entity.id
_entity.type
_entity.pdbx_description
1 polymer ?
#
loop_
_entity_poly.entity_id
_entity_poly.type
_entity_poly.pdbx_seq_one_letter_code
_entity_poly.pdbx_strand_id
1 'polypeptide(L)'
;MEHTFDDAKAPYWKPQHVQVDSRMREFGHRLLRNFHYVWRHILRDTYNGIMLRVLARATVLLATLDFEVKRYTMRADDRPTQLPGWEPFEEEIVRVGAVWVVVCQDLEKGLEVAREHVASSSQEFRQTETSSTTMASGEERAHYMILSVKHIMLCHVTTTTTDQASPFFQHTAPEPLFNGDSTTCPPSDLALDYLLWATASARPSRISTPIHFLPVELQDEILDHTSFPVAPIRKPLLVQVFFVDG
;
A
#
# COMPACT_ATOMS: atom_id res chain seq x y z
N MET A 1 11.61 12.03 18.33
CA MET A 1 10.46 12.82 18.79
C MET A 1 9.24 12.01 18.45
N GLU A 2 8.64 11.38 19.45
CA GLU A 2 7.33 10.76 19.31
C GLU A 2 6.32 11.90 19.18
N HIS A 3 5.72 12.03 17.99
CA HIS A 3 4.59 12.93 17.82
C HIS A 3 3.38 12.22 18.44
N THR A 4 3.07 12.59 19.68
CA THR A 4 1.82 12.23 20.33
C THR A 4 0.72 12.96 19.57
N PHE A 5 -0.01 12.24 18.72
CA PHE A 5 -1.25 12.73 18.14
C PHE A 5 -2.22 12.99 19.30
N ASP A 6 -2.54 14.26 19.56
CA ASP A 6 -3.43 14.68 20.63
C ASP A 6 -4.87 14.22 20.31
N ASP A 7 -5.31 13.17 21.00
CA ASP A 7 -6.34 12.22 20.58
C ASP A 7 -7.79 12.65 20.90
N ALA A 8 -8.17 13.92 20.70
CA ALA A 8 -9.41 14.43 21.31
C ALA A 8 -10.39 15.29 20.48
N LYS A 9 -10.23 15.52 19.16
CA LYS A 9 -11.10 16.54 18.49
C LYS A 9 -11.79 16.24 17.17
N ALA A 10 -11.65 15.08 16.53
CA ALA A 10 -12.54 14.72 15.43
C ALA A 10 -12.77 13.20 15.37
N PRO A 11 -14.01 12.73 15.15
CA PRO A 11 -14.23 11.31 14.89
C PRO A 11 -13.52 10.93 13.59
N TYR A 12 -12.50 10.10 13.69
CA TYR A 12 -11.87 9.49 12.53
C TYR A 12 -12.93 8.72 11.73
N TRP A 13 -12.87 8.83 10.41
CA TRP A 13 -13.65 7.98 9.52
C TRP A 13 -13.21 6.53 9.72
N LYS A 14 -14.19 5.65 9.88
CA LYS A 14 -13.97 4.20 9.98
C LYS A 14 -14.67 3.58 8.79
N PRO A 15 -13.93 3.17 7.75
CA PRO A 15 -14.52 2.51 6.59
C PRO A 15 -15.26 1.27 7.08
N GLN A 16 -16.58 1.24 6.90
CA GLN A 16 -17.41 0.18 7.49
C GLN A 16 -17.08 -1.20 6.88
N HIS A 17 -16.55 -1.22 5.66
CA HIS A 17 -16.26 -2.42 4.89
C HIS A 17 -14.92 -2.34 4.15
N VAL A 18 -13.82 -2.51 4.88
CA VAL A 18 -12.52 -2.83 4.26
C VAL A 18 -12.56 -4.30 3.83
N GLN A 19 -13.09 -4.55 2.64
CA GLN A 19 -13.17 -5.91 2.09
C GLN A 19 -11.94 -6.22 1.25
N VAL A 20 -11.06 -7.04 1.81
CA VAL A 20 -9.97 -7.68 1.06
C VAL A 20 -10.33 -9.15 0.93
N ASP A 21 -10.33 -9.65 -0.31
CA ASP A 21 -10.49 -11.07 -0.61
C ASP A 21 -9.55 -11.91 0.27
N SER A 22 -10.03 -13.02 0.84
CA SER A 22 -9.28 -13.77 1.87
C SER A 22 -7.95 -14.29 1.34
N ARG A 23 -7.93 -14.74 0.08
CA ARG A 23 -6.71 -15.22 -0.57
C ARG A 23 -5.74 -14.08 -0.81
N MET A 24 -6.24 -12.94 -1.32
CA MET A 24 -5.42 -11.75 -1.51
C MET A 24 -4.86 -11.23 -0.18
N ARG A 25 -5.64 -11.31 0.89
CA ARG A 25 -5.23 -10.90 2.23
C ARG A 25 -4.06 -11.75 2.71
N GLU A 26 -4.18 -13.07 2.66
CA GLU A 26 -3.12 -13.96 3.13
C GLU A 26 -1.83 -13.79 2.32
N PHE A 27 -1.95 -13.81 0.99
CA PHE A 27 -0.80 -13.64 0.10
C PHE A 27 -0.16 -12.25 0.23
N GLY A 28 -0.97 -11.20 0.16
CA GLY A 28 -0.53 -9.81 0.23
C GLY A 28 0.09 -9.48 1.59
N HIS A 29 -0.53 -9.90 2.70
CA HIS A 29 0.03 -9.73 4.04
C HIS A 29 1.39 -10.41 4.16
N ARG A 30 1.50 -11.66 3.72
CA ARG A 30 2.76 -12.40 3.76
C ARG A 30 3.85 -11.70 2.94
N LEU A 31 3.51 -11.24 1.73
CA LEU A 31 4.44 -10.52 0.86
C LEU A 31 4.92 -9.20 1.51
N LEU A 32 4.00 -8.39 2.03
CA LEU A 32 4.30 -7.09 2.62
C LEU A 32 5.06 -7.23 3.96
N ARG A 33 4.74 -8.23 4.78
CA ARG A 33 5.50 -8.55 6.01
C ARG A 33 6.90 -9.06 5.68
N ASN A 34 7.06 -9.85 4.62
CA ASN A 34 8.38 -10.28 4.15
C ASN A 34 9.21 -9.06 3.70
N PHE A 35 8.60 -8.15 2.92
CA PHE A 35 9.23 -6.89 2.53
C PHE A 35 9.70 -6.09 3.76
N HIS A 36 8.83 -5.89 4.75
CA HIS A 36 9.18 -5.26 6.03
C HIS A 36 10.38 -5.94 6.70
N TYR A 37 10.36 -7.27 6.78
CA TYR A 37 11.41 -8.04 7.44
C TYR A 37 12.76 -7.96 6.71
N VAL A 38 12.78 -8.15 5.38
CA VAL A 38 14.01 -8.14 4.57
C VAL A 38 14.65 -6.76 4.58
N TRP A 39 13.84 -5.72 4.42
CA TRP A 39 14.30 -4.33 4.32
C TRP A 39 14.29 -3.59 5.65
N ARG A 40 14.10 -4.30 6.77
CA ARG A 40 13.99 -3.71 8.11
C ARG A 40 15.12 -2.75 8.49
N HIS A 41 16.32 -3.00 7.98
CA HIS A 41 17.49 -2.17 8.22
C HIS A 41 17.39 -0.81 7.52
N ILE A 42 16.86 -0.77 6.29
CA ILE A 42 16.56 0.48 5.57
C ILE A 42 15.35 1.17 6.20
N LEU A 43 14.32 0.40 6.58
CA LEU A 43 13.05 0.94 7.06
C LEU A 43 13.12 1.59 8.47
N ARG A 44 14.18 1.30 9.23
CA ARG A 44 14.42 1.93 10.55
C ARG A 44 14.87 3.38 10.43
N ASP A 45 15.60 3.70 9.37
CA ASP A 45 16.25 4.99 9.23
C ASP A 45 15.26 6.11 8.86
N THR A 46 15.77 7.33 8.82
CA THR A 46 15.09 8.46 8.22
C THR A 46 15.35 8.47 6.71
N TYR A 47 14.32 8.75 5.93
CA TYR A 47 14.43 8.76 4.48
C TYR A 47 14.73 10.17 3.99
N ASN A 48 15.45 10.31 2.88
CA ASN A 48 15.35 11.51 2.07
C ASN A 48 14.11 11.41 1.15
N GLY A 49 13.74 12.51 0.49
CA GLY A 49 12.53 12.54 -0.36
C GLY A 49 12.56 11.56 -1.54
N ILE A 50 13.75 11.25 -2.08
CA ILE A 50 13.89 10.28 -3.18
C ILE A 50 13.68 8.85 -2.65
N MET A 51 14.38 8.49 -1.57
CA MET A 51 14.28 7.19 -0.90
C MET A 51 12.85 6.89 -0.45
N LEU A 52 12.17 7.89 0.11
CA LEU A 52 10.76 7.78 0.48
C LEU A 52 9.89 7.40 -0.74
N ARG A 53 10.08 8.09 -1.87
CA ARG A 53 9.32 7.84 -3.10
C ARG A 53 9.63 6.49 -3.72
N VAL A 54 10.88 6.02 -3.64
CA VAL A 54 11.26 4.66 -4.05
C VAL A 54 10.54 3.61 -3.20
N LEU A 55 10.59 3.74 -1.87
CA LEU A 55 9.95 2.80 -0.94
C LEU A 55 8.42 2.83 -1.04
N ALA A 56 7.83 4.01 -1.24
CA ALA A 56 6.41 4.17 -1.47
C ALA A 56 5.97 3.49 -2.77
N ARG A 57 6.72 3.67 -3.87
CA ARG A 57 6.44 2.99 -5.14
C ARG A 57 6.55 1.48 -5.00
N ALA A 58 7.63 0.99 -4.38
CA ALA A 58 7.78 -0.44 -4.10
C ALA A 58 6.61 -1.01 -3.29
N THR A 59 6.16 -0.29 -2.27
CA THR A 59 5.00 -0.66 -1.45
C THR A 59 3.72 -0.78 -2.29
N VAL A 60 3.45 0.22 -3.13
CA VAL A 60 2.29 0.23 -4.02
C VAL A 60 2.36 -0.93 -4.99
N LEU A 61 3.49 -1.14 -5.65
CA LEU A 61 3.65 -2.21 -6.64
C LEU A 61 3.50 -3.60 -6.02
N LEU A 62 4.00 -3.81 -4.80
CA LEU A 62 3.74 -5.04 -4.04
C LEU A 62 2.25 -5.21 -3.71
N ALA A 63 1.53 -4.14 -3.38
CA ALA A 63 0.10 -4.21 -3.06
C ALA A 63 -0.80 -4.42 -4.29
N THR A 64 -0.39 -3.89 -5.44
CA THR A 64 -1.05 -4.06 -6.74
C THR A 64 -0.65 -5.34 -7.45
N LEU A 65 0.34 -6.08 -6.93
CA LEU A 65 0.95 -7.24 -7.58
C LEU A 65 1.56 -6.92 -8.95
N ASP A 66 1.97 -5.67 -9.14
CA ASP A 66 2.54 -5.17 -10.39
C ASP A 66 4.06 -5.23 -10.33
N PHE A 67 4.60 -6.43 -10.41
CA PHE A 67 6.03 -6.66 -10.29
C PHE A 67 6.52 -7.91 -11.00
N GLU A 68 7.81 -7.90 -11.33
CA GLU A 68 8.51 -9.06 -11.87
C GLU A 68 9.22 -9.86 -10.77
N VAL A 69 9.06 -11.18 -10.85
CA VAL A 69 9.79 -12.13 -10.03
C VAL A 69 11.08 -12.53 -10.75
N LYS A 70 12.22 -12.06 -10.26
CA LYS A 70 13.54 -12.50 -10.77
C LYS A 70 14.21 -13.43 -9.77
N ARG A 71 14.69 -14.58 -10.26
CA ARG A 71 15.43 -15.53 -9.41
C ARG A 71 16.86 -15.02 -9.22
N TYR A 72 17.22 -14.74 -7.97
CA TYR A 72 18.60 -14.47 -7.60
C TYR A 72 19.20 -15.65 -6.83
N THR A 73 20.42 -16.01 -7.18
CA THR A 73 21.26 -16.89 -6.36
C THR A 73 22.17 -16.01 -5.50
N MET A 74 21.63 -15.45 -4.42
CA MET A 74 22.47 -14.77 -3.43
C MET A 74 23.27 -15.79 -2.62
N ARG A 75 24.52 -15.47 -2.30
CA ARG A 75 25.26 -16.22 -1.28
C ARG A 75 24.63 -15.90 0.07
N ALA A 76 24.68 -16.85 1.02
CA ALA A 76 24.03 -16.70 2.31
C ALA A 76 24.49 -15.46 3.13
N ASP A 77 25.63 -14.89 2.77
CA ASP A 77 26.21 -13.71 3.43
C ASP A 77 25.88 -12.37 2.74
N ASP A 78 25.30 -12.41 1.53
CA ASP A 78 24.96 -11.19 0.79
C ASP A 78 23.60 -10.67 1.27
N ARG A 79 23.61 -9.88 2.35
CA ARG A 79 22.43 -9.06 2.68
C ARG A 79 22.28 -8.01 1.58
N PRO A 80 21.06 -7.78 1.07
CA PRO A 80 20.83 -6.68 0.14
C PRO A 80 21.02 -5.37 0.90
N THR A 81 22.21 -4.78 0.77
CA THR A 81 22.58 -3.50 1.40
C THR A 81 22.17 -2.30 0.56
N GLN A 82 21.83 -2.54 -0.70
CA GLN A 82 21.33 -1.55 -1.63
C GLN A 82 19.91 -1.92 -2.01
N LEU A 83 19.05 -0.92 -2.07
CA LEU A 83 17.77 -1.10 -2.74
C LEU A 83 18.04 -1.55 -4.18
N PRO A 84 17.15 -2.38 -4.75
CA PRO A 84 17.19 -2.61 -6.18
C PRO A 84 17.04 -1.28 -6.92
N GLY A 85 17.36 -1.25 -8.22
CA GLY A 85 17.18 -0.07 -9.07
C GLY A 85 15.70 0.26 -9.31
N TRP A 86 14.92 0.40 -8.25
CA TRP A 86 13.53 0.80 -8.26
C TRP A 86 13.45 2.30 -8.53
N GLU A 87 12.73 2.66 -9.57
CA GLU A 87 12.45 4.07 -9.85
C GLU A 87 11.62 4.69 -8.72
N PRO A 88 11.84 5.96 -8.36
CA PRO A 88 10.96 6.70 -7.48
C PRO A 88 9.65 7.06 -8.20
N PHE A 89 8.60 7.37 -7.45
CA PHE A 89 7.54 8.21 -8.01
C PHE A 89 8.10 9.57 -8.46
N GLU A 90 7.68 10.03 -9.63
CA GLU A 90 8.10 11.33 -10.16
C GLU A 90 7.57 12.48 -9.30
N GLU A 91 6.35 12.33 -8.79
CA GLU A 91 5.61 13.34 -8.04
C GLU A 91 5.30 12.89 -6.60
N GLU A 92 4.91 13.84 -5.74
CA GLU A 92 4.46 13.56 -4.37
C GLU A 92 2.99 13.08 -4.34
N ILE A 93 2.21 13.39 -5.37
CA ILE A 93 0.85 12.88 -5.54
C ILE A 93 0.80 12.06 -6.83
N VAL A 94 0.33 10.82 -6.75
CA VAL A 94 0.29 9.92 -7.91
C VAL A 94 -1.02 9.17 -7.94
N ARG A 95 -1.56 8.93 -9.13
CA ARG A 95 -2.79 8.16 -9.30
C ARG A 95 -2.47 6.67 -9.39
N VAL A 96 -3.12 5.87 -8.54
CA VAL A 96 -2.98 4.40 -8.52
C VAL A 96 -4.37 3.80 -8.65
N GLY A 97 -4.76 3.46 -9.89
CA GLY A 97 -6.12 3.02 -10.19
C GLY A 97 -7.14 4.12 -9.86
N ALA A 98 -8.03 3.84 -8.91
CA ALA A 98 -9.08 4.75 -8.46
C ALA A 98 -8.67 5.64 -7.26
N VAL A 99 -7.52 5.40 -6.63
CA VAL A 99 -7.06 6.17 -5.45
C VAL A 99 -5.89 7.09 -5.80
N TRP A 100 -5.87 8.27 -5.20
CA TRP A 100 -4.71 9.17 -5.21
C TRP A 100 -3.79 8.83 -4.05
N VAL A 101 -2.52 8.54 -4.32
CA VAL A 101 -1.51 8.27 -3.29
C VAL A 101 -0.70 9.53 -3.05
N VAL A 102 -0.71 10.02 -1.82
CA VAL A 102 0.11 11.15 -1.37
C VAL A 102 1.29 10.60 -0.59
N VAL A 103 2.50 10.80 -1.11
CA VAL A 103 3.74 10.31 -0.51
C VAL A 103 4.36 11.42 0.34
N CYS A 104 4.42 11.21 1.65
CA CYS A 104 4.84 12.25 2.60
C CYS A 104 5.56 11.64 3.81
N GLN A 105 6.52 12.34 4.41
CA GLN A 105 7.11 11.87 5.68
C GLN A 105 6.21 12.19 6.87
N ASP A 106 5.58 13.36 6.81
CA ASP A 106 4.67 13.90 7.81
C ASP A 106 3.23 13.74 7.31
N LEU A 107 2.39 13.07 8.11
CA LEU A 107 1.01 12.77 7.74
C LEU A 107 0.12 14.01 7.71
N GLU A 108 0.37 15.00 8.58
CA GLU A 108 -0.39 16.25 8.59
C GLU A 108 -0.12 17.04 7.32
N LYS A 109 1.15 17.14 6.92
CA LYS A 109 1.52 17.71 5.62
C LYS A 109 0.88 16.95 4.45
N GLY A 110 0.85 15.61 4.51
CA GLY A 110 0.17 14.78 3.52
C GLY A 110 -1.32 15.08 3.40
N LEU A 111 -2.00 15.30 4.53
CA LEU A 111 -3.40 15.71 4.55
C LEU A 111 -3.62 17.10 3.96
N GLU A 112 -2.74 18.06 4.25
CA GLU A 112 -2.78 19.40 3.63
C GLU A 112 -2.68 19.31 2.10
N VAL A 113 -1.68 18.58 1.60
CA VAL A 113 -1.49 18.35 0.15
C VAL A 113 -2.73 17.69 -0.47
N ALA A 114 -3.33 16.70 0.21
CA ALA A 114 -4.56 16.08 -0.27
C ALA A 114 -5.73 17.07 -0.36
N ARG A 115 -5.92 17.91 0.65
CA ARG A 115 -6.98 18.93 0.68
C ARG A 115 -6.78 20.00 -0.39
N GLU A 116 -5.55 20.46 -0.58
CA GLU A 116 -5.19 21.38 -1.66
C GLU A 116 -5.49 20.76 -3.02
N HIS A 117 -5.10 19.49 -3.22
CA HIS A 117 -5.41 18.77 -4.46
C HIS A 117 -6.92 18.66 -4.69
N VAL A 118 -7.72 18.39 -3.66
CA VAL A 118 -9.19 18.39 -3.78
C VAL A 118 -9.73 19.76 -4.20
N ALA A 119 -9.22 20.84 -3.61
CA ALA A 119 -9.65 22.20 -3.92
C ALA A 119 -9.30 22.59 -5.37
N SER A 120 -8.10 22.23 -5.83
CA SER A 120 -7.63 22.51 -7.19
C SER A 120 -8.28 21.61 -8.26
N SER A 121 -8.52 20.34 -7.96
CA SER A 121 -8.99 19.31 -8.91
C SER A 121 -10.51 19.09 -8.87
N SER A 122 -11.26 20.07 -8.37
CA SER A 122 -12.73 20.02 -8.18
C SER A 122 -13.54 19.65 -9.43
N GLN A 123 -12.96 19.78 -10.63
CA GLN A 123 -13.59 19.40 -11.89
C GLN A 123 -13.42 17.90 -12.25
N GLU A 124 -12.32 17.26 -11.86
CA GLU A 124 -12.06 15.83 -12.15
C GLU A 124 -12.86 14.88 -11.24
N PHE A 125 -13.09 15.30 -9.99
CA PHE A 125 -13.89 14.54 -9.02
C PHE A 125 -15.33 14.31 -9.50
N ARG A 126 -15.94 15.33 -10.12
CA ARG A 126 -17.32 15.25 -10.65
C ARG A 126 -17.48 14.25 -11.79
N GLN A 127 -16.44 14.01 -12.59
CA GLN A 127 -16.50 13.09 -13.72
C GLN A 127 -16.31 11.63 -13.31
N THR A 128 -15.56 11.38 -12.23
CA THR A 128 -15.24 10.04 -11.74
C THR A 128 -16.45 9.38 -11.06
N GLU A 129 -17.26 10.16 -10.33
CA GLU A 129 -18.55 9.68 -9.77
C GLU A 129 -19.58 9.37 -10.87
N THR A 130 -19.61 10.16 -11.94
CA THR A 130 -20.65 10.03 -12.99
C THR A 130 -20.38 8.87 -13.97
N SER A 131 -19.12 8.47 -14.14
CA SER A 131 -18.72 7.39 -15.07
C SER A 131 -18.66 6.01 -14.42
N SER A 132 -18.81 5.95 -13.09
CA SER A 132 -18.91 4.70 -12.32
C SER A 132 -20.32 4.13 -12.49
N THR A 133 -20.52 3.45 -13.63
CA THR A 133 -21.73 2.69 -13.96
C THR A 133 -22.13 1.77 -12.79
N THR A 134 -23.28 2.06 -12.20
CA THR A 134 -24.18 1.12 -11.52
C THR A 134 -23.48 0.06 -10.65
N MET A 135 -22.85 0.47 -9.55
CA MET A 135 -22.80 -0.39 -8.36
C MET A 135 -23.84 0.14 -7.37
N ALA A 136 -24.93 -0.59 -7.21
CA ALA A 136 -26.08 -0.26 -6.36
C ALA A 136 -25.78 -0.35 -4.84
N SER A 137 -24.51 -0.26 -4.44
CA SER A 137 -24.04 -0.30 -3.06
C SER A 137 -23.34 1.02 -2.79
N GLY A 138 -23.88 1.83 -1.88
CA GLY A 138 -23.25 3.07 -1.40
C GLY A 138 -22.00 2.83 -0.57
N GLU A 139 -21.07 2.01 -1.08
CA GLU A 139 -19.82 1.67 -0.44
C GLU A 139 -18.88 2.88 -0.49
N GLU A 140 -18.62 3.44 0.70
CA GLU A 140 -17.63 4.49 0.93
C GLU A 140 -16.25 3.99 0.47
N ARG A 141 -15.70 4.60 -0.58
CA ARG A 141 -14.35 4.28 -1.10
C ARG A 141 -13.35 5.35 -0.71
N ALA A 142 -12.12 4.93 -0.39
CA ALA A 142 -11.04 5.88 -0.19
C ALA A 142 -10.70 6.58 -1.52
N HIS A 143 -10.68 7.90 -1.49
CA HIS A 143 -10.28 8.73 -2.63
C HIS A 143 -8.79 9.06 -2.58
N TYR A 144 -8.25 9.19 -1.36
CA TYR A 144 -6.83 9.39 -1.13
C TYR A 144 -6.28 8.35 -0.16
N MET A 145 -5.01 8.02 -0.34
CA MET A 145 -4.19 7.23 0.56
C MET A 145 -2.94 8.06 0.88
N ILE A 146 -2.79 8.46 2.14
CA ILE A 146 -1.61 9.15 2.64
C ILE A 146 -0.61 8.08 3.08
N LEU A 147 0.58 8.07 2.48
CA LEU A 147 1.57 7.02 2.66
C LEU A 147 2.93 7.59 3.07
N SER A 148 3.33 7.30 4.31
CA SER A 148 4.65 7.70 4.83
C SER A 148 5.67 6.57 4.92
N VAL A 149 5.36 5.42 4.31
CA VAL A 149 6.04 4.13 4.49
C VAL A 149 5.89 3.59 5.91
N LYS A 150 6.10 4.41 6.95
CA LYS A 150 5.93 4.04 8.36
C LYS A 150 4.47 3.98 8.79
N HIS A 151 3.60 4.80 8.18
CA HIS A 151 2.18 4.83 8.47
C HIS A 151 1.36 4.97 7.18
N ILE A 152 0.10 4.60 7.28
CA ILE A 152 -0.92 4.77 6.24
C ILE A 152 -2.17 5.42 6.84
N MET A 153 -2.80 6.30 6.07
CA MET A 153 -4.13 6.83 6.35
C MET A 153 -4.96 6.81 5.07
N LEU A 154 -6.25 6.52 5.20
CA LEU A 154 -7.18 6.65 4.09
C LEU A 154 -8.02 7.91 4.27
N CYS A 155 -8.36 8.55 3.16
CA CYS A 155 -9.23 9.71 3.17
C CYS A 155 -10.41 9.54 2.22
N HIS A 156 -11.55 10.04 2.69
CA HIS A 156 -12.82 10.06 1.98
C HIS A 156 -13.24 11.50 1.78
N VAL A 157 -13.62 11.84 0.55
CA VAL A 157 -14.11 13.16 0.19
C VAL A 157 -15.59 13.04 -0.09
N THR A 158 -16.42 13.71 0.70
CA THR A 158 -17.87 13.74 0.48
C THR A 158 -18.26 15.08 -0.13
N THR A 159 -18.90 15.03 -1.29
CA THR A 159 -19.47 16.20 -1.96
C THR A 159 -20.94 16.32 -1.57
N THR A 160 -21.27 17.02 -0.48
CA THR A 160 -22.68 17.19 -0.11
C THR A 160 -23.36 18.15 -1.09
N THR A 161 -24.45 17.71 -1.72
CA THR A 161 -25.24 18.48 -2.69
C THR A 161 -25.98 19.68 -2.10
N THR A 162 -25.97 19.86 -0.78
CA THR A 162 -26.63 20.98 -0.08
C THR A 162 -25.65 22.11 0.23
N ASP A 163 -25.64 23.16 -0.61
CA ASP A 163 -25.30 24.58 -0.39
C ASP A 163 -24.08 25.00 0.48
N GLN A 164 -23.24 24.08 0.97
CA GLN A 164 -21.95 24.40 1.57
C GLN A 164 -20.84 24.19 0.54
N ALA A 165 -20.15 25.27 0.21
CA ALA A 165 -19.25 25.37 -0.94
C ALA A 165 -17.93 24.59 -0.83
N SER A 166 -17.68 23.85 0.26
CA SER A 166 -16.42 23.11 0.45
C SER A 166 -16.67 21.60 0.64
N PRO A 167 -15.94 20.74 -0.08
CA PRO A 167 -16.04 19.29 0.09
C PRO A 167 -15.65 18.88 1.51
N PHE A 168 -16.40 17.95 2.10
CA PHE A 168 -16.12 17.46 3.44
C PHE A 168 -15.06 16.36 3.37
N PHE A 169 -13.90 16.61 3.98
CA PHE A 169 -12.75 15.71 3.95
C PHE A 169 -12.65 14.96 5.27
N GLN A 170 -12.82 13.65 5.23
CA GLN A 170 -12.65 12.77 6.39
C GLN A 170 -11.44 11.87 6.20
N HIS A 171 -10.82 11.44 7.30
CA HIS A 171 -9.71 10.49 7.25
C HIS A 171 -9.76 9.49 8.40
N THR A 172 -9.13 8.34 8.20
CA THR A 172 -8.93 7.32 9.24
C THR A 172 -7.94 7.80 10.29
N ALA A 173 -7.81 7.05 11.39
CA ALA A 173 -6.62 7.18 12.23
C ALA A 173 -5.38 6.70 11.44
N PRO A 174 -4.18 7.22 11.74
CA PRO A 174 -2.92 6.67 11.26
C PRO A 174 -2.74 5.22 11.72
N GLU A 175 -2.53 4.31 10.78
CA GLU A 175 -2.21 2.91 11.07
C GLU A 175 -0.72 2.63 10.80
N PRO A 176 -0.02 1.91 11.70
CA PRO A 176 1.40 1.61 11.55
C PRO A 176 1.63 0.58 10.43
N LEU A 177 2.51 0.91 9.50
CA LEU A 177 2.84 0.12 8.31
C LEU A 177 4.28 -0.43 8.39
N PHE A 178 5.31 0.27 7.91
CA PHE A 178 6.68 -0.24 7.87
C PHE A 178 7.68 0.61 8.67
N ASN A 179 7.85 0.31 9.94
CA ASN A 179 8.82 0.98 10.82
C ASN A 179 10.20 0.30 10.92
N GLY A 180 10.37 -0.85 10.26
CA GLY A 180 11.57 -1.69 10.34
C GLY A 180 11.81 -2.38 11.69
N ASP A 181 10.93 -2.31 12.67
CA ASP A 181 11.02 -3.11 13.91
C ASP A 181 10.03 -4.27 13.90
N SER A 182 10.49 -5.40 13.34
CA SER A 182 9.71 -6.64 13.28
C SER A 182 9.46 -7.31 14.63
N THR A 183 10.13 -6.88 15.70
CA THR A 183 10.01 -7.52 17.02
C THR A 183 9.05 -6.80 17.94
N THR A 184 8.98 -5.47 17.86
CA THR A 184 8.15 -4.68 18.78
C THR A 184 6.89 -4.16 18.10
N CYS A 185 6.96 -3.84 16.81
CA CYS A 185 5.88 -3.14 16.11
C CYS A 185 5.83 -3.60 14.63
N PRO A 186 5.40 -4.84 14.33
CA PRO A 186 5.18 -5.28 12.96
C PRO A 186 4.08 -4.44 12.27
N PRO A 187 3.95 -4.51 10.94
CA PRO A 187 2.86 -3.85 10.22
C PRO A 187 1.51 -4.29 10.77
N SER A 188 0.61 -3.33 11.05
CA SER A 188 -0.76 -3.60 11.48
C SER A 188 -1.54 -4.30 10.37
N ASP A 189 -2.32 -5.32 10.71
CA ASP A 189 -3.18 -6.03 9.75
C ASP A 189 -4.16 -5.07 9.07
N LEU A 190 -4.64 -4.07 9.81
CA LEU A 190 -5.52 -3.03 9.29
C LEU A 190 -4.77 -2.10 8.32
N ALA A 191 -3.51 -1.77 8.58
CA ALA A 191 -2.67 -1.01 7.64
C ALA A 191 -2.48 -1.76 6.32
N LEU A 192 -2.21 -3.07 6.41
CA LEU A 192 -2.06 -3.94 5.25
C LEU A 192 -3.38 -4.08 4.48
N ASP A 193 -4.50 -4.22 5.20
CA ASP A 193 -5.83 -4.25 4.59
C ASP A 193 -6.18 -2.93 3.90
N TYR A 194 -5.90 -1.78 4.52
CA TYR A 194 -6.07 -0.46 3.91
C TYR A 194 -5.30 -0.34 2.61
N LEU A 195 -4.02 -0.74 2.61
CA LEU A 195 -3.18 -0.70 1.44
C LEU A 195 -3.72 -1.61 0.33
N LEU A 196 -4.07 -2.85 0.65
CA LEU A 196 -4.61 -3.83 -0.31
C LEU A 196 -5.99 -3.42 -0.82
N TRP A 197 -6.85 -2.86 0.01
CA TRP A 197 -8.19 -2.44 -0.36
C TRP A 197 -8.15 -1.20 -1.25
N ALA A 198 -7.42 -0.15 -0.85
CA ALA A 198 -7.33 1.10 -1.60
C ALA A 198 -6.73 0.91 -2.99
N THR A 199 -5.75 0.02 -3.13
CA THR A 199 -5.06 -0.25 -4.40
C THR A 199 -5.71 -1.36 -5.25
N ALA A 200 -6.82 -1.95 -4.79
CA ALA A 200 -7.45 -3.09 -5.46
C ALA A 200 -7.83 -2.82 -6.93
N SER A 201 -8.25 -1.59 -7.23
CA SER A 201 -8.64 -1.16 -8.58
C SER A 201 -7.46 -1.05 -9.56
N ALA A 202 -6.23 -0.90 -9.05
CA ALA A 202 -5.01 -0.82 -9.85
C ALA A 202 -4.41 -2.20 -10.14
N ARG A 203 -4.94 -3.26 -9.55
CA ARG A 203 -4.44 -4.62 -9.80
C ARG A 203 -4.68 -4.99 -11.27
N PRO A 204 -3.69 -5.61 -11.93
CA PRO A 204 -3.89 -6.14 -13.26
C PRO A 204 -5.10 -7.10 -13.27
N SER A 205 -6.11 -6.78 -14.07
CA SER A 205 -7.40 -7.49 -14.08
C SER A 205 -7.28 -8.96 -14.52
N ARG A 206 -6.10 -9.36 -15.01
CA ARG A 206 -5.79 -10.68 -15.56
C ARG A 206 -4.32 -11.03 -15.35
N ILE A 207 -3.94 -11.42 -14.14
CA ILE A 207 -2.89 -12.44 -14.01
C ILE A 207 -3.60 -13.79 -14.04
N SER A 208 -4.19 -14.13 -15.20
CA SER A 208 -4.74 -15.46 -15.45
C SER A 208 -3.59 -16.40 -15.78
N THR A 209 -2.69 -16.61 -14.82
CA THR A 209 -1.66 -17.66 -14.99
C THR A 209 -2.31 -19.03 -14.86
N PRO A 210 -1.78 -20.07 -15.53
CA PRO A 210 -2.29 -21.44 -15.44
C PRO A 210 -2.56 -21.93 -14.01
N ILE A 211 -1.80 -21.41 -13.03
CA ILE A 211 -1.95 -21.74 -11.61
C ILE A 211 -3.31 -21.33 -11.04
N HIS A 212 -3.93 -20.26 -11.53
CA HIS A 212 -5.23 -19.78 -11.06
C HIS A 212 -6.39 -20.71 -11.49
N PHE A 213 -6.15 -21.61 -12.45
CA PHE A 213 -7.09 -22.64 -12.86
C PHE A 213 -6.96 -23.95 -12.07
N LEU A 214 -5.96 -24.05 -11.19
CA LEU A 214 -5.82 -25.22 -10.33
C LEU A 214 -6.83 -25.13 -9.17
N PRO A 215 -7.29 -26.27 -8.61
CA PRO A 215 -7.96 -26.30 -7.31
C PRO A 215 -7.12 -25.59 -6.23
N VAL A 216 -7.77 -24.93 -5.27
CA VAL A 216 -7.09 -24.13 -4.23
C VAL A 216 -6.10 -24.97 -3.43
N GLU A 217 -6.39 -26.26 -3.23
CA GLU A 217 -5.54 -27.21 -2.53
C GLU A 217 -4.18 -27.39 -3.22
N LEU A 218 -4.16 -27.44 -4.56
CA LEU A 218 -2.92 -27.55 -5.33
C LEU A 218 -2.16 -26.23 -5.38
N GLN A 219 -2.87 -25.10 -5.31
CA GLN A 219 -2.23 -23.79 -5.24
C GLN A 219 -1.55 -23.61 -3.87
N ASP A 220 -2.21 -24.02 -2.80
CA ASP A 220 -1.67 -23.99 -1.43
C ASP A 220 -0.49 -24.96 -1.28
N GLU A 221 -0.57 -26.17 -1.86
CA GLU A 221 0.55 -27.12 -1.85
C GLU A 221 1.79 -26.57 -2.58
N ILE A 222 1.60 -25.89 -3.71
CA ILE A 222 2.69 -25.20 -4.44
C ILE A 222 3.25 -24.06 -3.58
N LEU A 223 2.39 -23.29 -2.90
CA LEU A 223 2.83 -22.23 -2.01
C LEU A 223 3.60 -22.80 -0.82
N ASP A 224 3.14 -23.86 -0.16
CA ASP A 224 3.82 -24.52 0.95
C ASP A 224 5.20 -25.07 0.53
N HIS A 225 5.29 -25.69 -0.65
CA HIS A 225 6.55 -26.16 -1.20
C HIS A 225 7.53 -25.04 -1.59
N THR A 226 7.02 -23.88 -2.01
CA THR A 226 7.86 -22.74 -2.37
C THR A 226 8.20 -21.86 -1.18
N SER A 227 7.55 -22.06 -0.03
CA SER A 227 7.56 -21.11 1.07
C SER A 227 8.02 -21.69 2.41
N PHE A 228 8.73 -22.83 2.37
CA PHE A 228 9.48 -23.35 3.51
C PHE A 228 10.33 -22.24 4.18
N PRO A 229 10.22 -22.06 5.50
CA PRO A 229 11.15 -21.23 6.24
C PRO A 229 12.50 -21.95 6.26
N VAL A 230 13.48 -21.38 5.56
CA VAL A 230 14.85 -21.90 5.50
C VAL A 230 15.49 -21.81 6.89
N ALA A 231 15.43 -22.90 7.66
CA ALA A 231 16.44 -23.24 8.66
C ALA A 231 17.74 -23.68 7.93
N PRO A 232 18.92 -23.58 8.55
CA PRO A 232 20.15 -23.17 7.87
C PRO A 232 20.79 -24.31 7.09
N ILE A 233 20.33 -24.58 5.87
CA ILE A 233 21.03 -25.44 4.92
C ILE A 233 21.18 -24.68 3.59
N ARG A 234 22.38 -24.12 3.42
CA ARG A 234 23.07 -23.73 2.18
C ARG A 234 22.21 -23.46 0.95
N LYS A 235 21.57 -22.29 0.97
CA LYS A 235 21.40 -21.26 -0.10
C LYS A 235 20.01 -20.65 0.02
N PRO A 236 19.87 -19.43 0.58
CA PRO A 236 18.57 -18.77 0.64
C PRO A 236 18.11 -18.41 -0.78
N LEU A 237 16.94 -18.87 -1.18
CA LEU A 237 16.19 -18.32 -2.30
C LEU A 237 15.52 -17.04 -1.79
N LEU A 238 16.27 -15.94 -1.85
CA LEU A 238 15.70 -14.61 -1.69
C LEU A 238 14.96 -14.30 -3.00
N VAL A 239 13.64 -14.38 -2.99
CA VAL A 239 12.84 -13.84 -4.10
C VAL A 239 12.86 -12.33 -3.94
N GLN A 240 13.86 -11.69 -4.54
CA GLN A 240 13.84 -10.25 -4.72
C GLN A 240 12.86 -9.94 -5.84
N VAL A 241 11.81 -9.22 -5.47
CA VAL A 241 10.85 -8.65 -6.40
C VAL A 241 11.50 -7.41 -7.04
N PHE A 242 11.58 -7.41 -8.38
CA PHE A 242 12.01 -6.25 -9.15
C PHE A 242 10.81 -5.67 -9.88
N PHE A 243 10.78 -4.36 -10.05
CA PHE A 243 9.76 -3.67 -10.82
C PHE A 243 10.32 -3.38 -12.21
N VAL A 244 9.47 -3.38 -13.24
CA VAL A 244 9.86 -3.05 -14.62
C VAL A 244 9.39 -1.65 -14.92
N ASP A 245 10.19 -0.94 -15.69
CA ASP A 245 9.83 0.36 -16.26
C ASP A 245 8.82 0.11 -17.39
N GLY A 246 7.59 0.59 -17.18
CA GLY A 246 6.53 0.60 -18.17
C GLY A 246 6.42 1.97 -18.82
#